data_AF-A0A6C0JGX7-F1
#
_entry.id   AF-A0A6C0JGX7-F1
#
_cell.length_a   1.000
_cell.length_b   1.000
_cell.length_c   1.000
_cell.angle_alpha   90.00
_cell.angle_beta   90.00
_cell.angle_gamma   90.00
#
_symmetry.space_group_name_H-M   'P 1'
#
loop_
_entity.id
_entity.type
_entity.pdbx_description
1 polymer ?
#
loop_
_entity_poly.entity_id
_entity_poly.type
_entity_poly.pdbx_seq_one_letter_code
_entity_poly.pdbx_strand_id
1 'polypeptide(L)'
;MSYGLIIDKYVSVINEYMELIAESKYMNETSTLASSMYIGMNSLHRVFEYVILKTKNIEKACHYSKKTFYYYLEYMEQINSSNLCQNLNHMDAVLFVYRKTIFDLYDGEPEDSYNTMTNIIVSNEESILMDDVECRAFFTNISKFVNTLFYWENESLTFSERKELCATFLLPFLQQVNILDKTTRYLDFIQKKEKLLIGLYTKLLKEILESIGKRKKTRSNDFDTSDYLQKCFVEFDLFHEKLTSGNMSDLVNWLNP
;
A
#
# COMPACT_ATOMS: atom_id res chain seq x y z
N MET A 1 -4.41 0.02 -21.52
CA MET A 1 -3.55 -0.07 -20.31
C MET A 1 -4.21 -0.84 -19.16
N SER A 2 -3.71 -2.04 -18.86
CA SER A 2 -4.23 -2.92 -17.80
C SER A 2 -3.74 -2.46 -16.42
N TYR A 3 -4.53 -2.73 -15.39
CA TYR A 3 -4.21 -2.55 -13.97
C TYR A 3 -2.75 -2.81 -13.57
N GLY A 4 -2.07 -3.75 -14.25
CA GLY A 4 -0.67 -4.11 -14.03
C GLY A 4 0.29 -2.93 -14.08
N LEU A 5 0.23 -2.07 -15.10
CA LEU A 5 1.20 -0.96 -15.21
C LEU A 5 1.03 0.07 -14.08
N ILE A 6 -0.21 0.34 -13.68
CA ILE A 6 -0.51 1.23 -12.55
C ILE A 6 0.07 0.63 -11.27
N ILE A 7 -0.12 -0.68 -11.06
CA ILE A 7 0.41 -1.41 -9.89
C ILE A 7 1.93 -1.34 -9.86
N ASP A 8 2.59 -1.68 -10.97
CA ASP A 8 4.05 -1.72 -11.04
C ASP A 8 4.65 -0.35 -10.70
N LYS A 9 4.09 0.73 -11.25
CA LYS A 9 4.51 2.10 -11.00
C LYS A 9 4.21 2.55 -9.57
N TYR A 10 3.03 2.23 -9.04
CA TYR A 10 2.66 2.50 -7.66
C TYR A 10 3.61 1.83 -6.67
N VAL A 11 3.93 0.54 -6.88
CA VAL A 11 4.86 -0.20 -6.02
C VAL A 11 6.29 0.31 -6.15
N SER A 12 6.73 0.69 -7.35
CA SER A 12 8.03 1.33 -7.55
C SER A 12 8.16 2.59 -6.70
N VAL A 13 7.14 3.47 -6.72
CA VAL A 13 7.14 4.70 -5.93
C VAL A 13 7.14 4.42 -4.42
N ILE A 14 6.41 3.41 -3.95
CA ILE A 14 6.43 3.01 -2.54
C ILE A 14 7.82 2.47 -2.13
N ASN A 15 8.43 1.62 -2.96
CA ASN A 15 9.76 1.08 -2.66
C ASN A 15 10.80 2.21 -2.59
N GLU A 16 10.77 3.16 -3.53
CA GLU A 16 11.62 4.35 -3.47
C GLU A 16 11.41 5.14 -2.17
N TYR A 17 10.16 5.31 -1.73
CA TYR A 17 9.85 5.95 -0.45
C TYR A 17 10.45 5.18 0.75
N MET A 18 10.32 3.84 0.77
CA MET A 18 10.90 3.01 1.82
C MET A 18 12.43 3.10 1.87
N GLU A 19 13.11 3.20 0.72
CA GLU A 19 14.56 3.40 0.67
C GLU A 19 14.95 4.77 1.26
N LEU A 20 14.25 5.84 0.88
CA LEU A 20 14.55 7.19 1.39
C LEU A 20 14.32 7.33 2.90
N ILE A 21 13.29 6.68 3.45
CA ILE A 21 13.13 6.62 4.91
C ILE A 21 14.31 5.91 5.56
N ALA A 22 14.82 4.83 4.96
CA ALA A 22 15.95 4.08 5.50
C ALA A 22 17.23 4.92 5.53
N GLU A 23 17.43 5.77 4.52
CA GLU A 23 18.55 6.69 4.42
C GLU A 23 18.40 7.93 5.33
N SER A 24 17.18 8.28 5.72
CA SER A 24 16.92 9.42 6.60
C SER A 24 17.41 9.16 8.03
N LYS A 25 18.39 9.95 8.45
CA LYS A 25 18.93 9.90 9.83
C LYS A 25 17.85 10.17 10.87
N TYR A 26 16.94 11.10 10.57
CA TYR A 26 15.85 11.47 11.46
C TYR A 26 14.91 10.30 11.75
N MET A 27 14.52 9.57 10.70
CA MET A 27 13.56 8.48 10.84
C MET A 27 14.11 7.33 11.69
N ASN A 28 15.44 7.12 11.69
CA ASN A 28 16.08 6.08 12.49
C ASN A 28 16.13 6.38 14.01
N GLU A 29 16.02 7.64 14.42
CA GLU A 29 16.15 8.07 15.83
C GLU A 29 14.80 8.29 16.53
N THR A 30 13.71 8.31 15.76
CA THR A 30 12.40 8.76 16.24
C THR A 30 11.54 7.59 16.76
N SER A 31 11.06 7.67 18.01
CA SER A 31 10.16 6.67 18.61
C SER A 31 8.78 6.59 17.96
N THR A 32 8.40 7.58 17.15
CA THR A 32 7.14 7.66 16.39
C THR A 32 7.27 7.24 14.92
N LEU A 33 8.34 6.51 14.56
CA LEU A 33 8.62 6.13 13.18
C LEU A 33 7.44 5.43 12.49
N ALA A 34 6.77 4.49 13.17
CA ALA A 34 5.64 3.76 12.59
C ALA A 34 4.47 4.69 12.21
N SER A 35 4.09 5.62 13.10
CA SER A 35 3.05 6.62 12.81
C SER A 35 3.47 7.58 11.70
N SER A 36 4.73 8.02 11.71
CA SER A 36 5.26 8.90 10.66
C SER A 36 5.27 8.21 9.29
N MET A 37 5.61 6.92 9.24
CA MET A 37 5.51 6.15 8.00
C MET A 37 4.07 5.97 7.54
N TYR A 38 3.16 5.65 8.46
CA TYR A 38 1.74 5.50 8.16
C TYR A 38 1.18 6.76 7.48
N ILE A 39 1.50 7.94 8.02
CA ILE A 39 1.02 9.22 7.47
C ILE A 39 1.63 9.50 6.10
N GLY A 40 2.94 9.31 5.94
CA GLY A 40 3.61 9.51 4.66
C GLY A 40 3.09 8.55 3.58
N MET A 41 2.88 7.28 3.93
CA MET A 41 2.32 6.27 3.03
C MET A 41 0.90 6.61 2.58
N ASN A 42 0.04 7.05 3.50
CA ASN A 42 -1.32 7.46 3.15
C ASN A 42 -1.33 8.74 2.32
N SER A 43 -0.44 9.69 2.59
CA SER A 43 -0.28 10.91 1.80
C SER A 43 0.12 10.58 0.36
N LEU A 44 1.12 9.70 0.20
CA LEU A 44 1.58 9.20 -1.09
C LEU A 44 0.46 8.51 -1.86
N HIS A 45 -0.27 7.60 -1.20
CA HIS A 45 -1.41 6.93 -1.81
C HIS A 45 -2.45 7.92 -2.35
N ARG A 46 -2.81 8.94 -1.55
CA ARG A 46 -3.83 9.92 -1.92
C ARG A 46 -3.38 10.84 -3.06
N VAL A 47 -2.12 11.27 -3.07
CA VAL A 47 -1.58 12.05 -4.18
C VAL A 47 -1.56 11.21 -5.45
N PHE A 48 -1.10 9.96 -5.38
CA PHE A 48 -1.08 9.06 -6.53
C PHE A 48 -2.49 8.84 -7.09
N GLU A 49 -3.45 8.45 -6.24
CA GLU A 49 -4.86 8.26 -6.60
C GLU A 49 -5.45 9.52 -7.24
N TYR A 50 -5.26 10.68 -6.61
CA TYR A 50 -5.82 11.94 -7.07
C TYR A 50 -5.28 12.34 -8.45
N VAL A 51 -3.96 12.25 -8.65
CA VAL A 51 -3.32 12.63 -9.92
C VAL A 51 -3.77 11.68 -11.03
N ILE A 52 -3.90 10.38 -10.77
CA ILE A 52 -4.44 9.42 -11.75
C ILE A 52 -5.88 9.76 -12.11
N LEU A 53 -6.75 10.01 -11.12
CA LEU A 53 -8.16 10.35 -11.36
C LEU A 53 -8.30 11.62 -12.21
N LYS A 54 -7.47 12.64 -11.97
CA LYS A 54 -7.56 13.93 -12.66
C LYS A 54 -6.89 13.97 -14.01
N THR A 55 -5.72 13.38 -14.14
CA THR A 55 -4.87 13.54 -15.34
C THR A 55 -4.89 12.31 -16.24
N LYS A 56 -5.31 11.15 -15.72
CA LYS A 56 -5.22 9.84 -16.37
C LYS A 56 -3.80 9.52 -16.89
N ASN A 57 -2.78 10.15 -16.29
CA ASN A 57 -1.39 10.05 -16.68
C ASN A 57 -0.56 9.46 -15.52
N ILE A 58 0.02 8.29 -15.75
CA ILE A 58 0.78 7.56 -14.72
C ILE A 58 2.11 8.23 -14.42
N GLU A 59 2.76 8.83 -15.41
CA GLU A 59 4.04 9.52 -15.21
C GLU A 59 3.88 10.74 -14.31
N LYS A 60 2.83 11.55 -14.54
CA LYS A 60 2.45 12.65 -13.65
C LYS A 60 2.16 12.14 -12.24
N ALA A 61 1.42 11.04 -12.12
CA ALA A 61 1.14 10.45 -10.81
C ALA A 61 2.42 10.02 -10.09
N CYS A 62 3.37 9.41 -10.80
CA CYS A 62 4.68 9.05 -10.25
C CYS A 62 5.45 10.30 -9.81
N HIS A 63 5.53 11.33 -10.65
CA HIS A 63 6.24 12.59 -10.37
C HIS A 63 5.73 13.28 -9.12
N TYR A 64 4.41 13.50 -9.02
CA TYR A 64 3.81 14.16 -7.87
C TYR A 64 3.86 13.30 -6.61
N SER A 65 3.80 11.98 -6.74
CA SER A 65 3.98 11.07 -5.60
C SER A 65 5.43 11.06 -5.10
N LYS A 66 6.42 11.22 -5.98
CA LYS A 66 7.82 11.42 -5.58
C LYS A 66 8.02 12.74 -4.84
N LYS A 67 7.46 13.84 -5.37
CA LYS A 67 7.45 15.14 -4.66
C LYS A 67 6.83 15.02 -3.27
N THR A 68 5.75 14.25 -3.13
CA THR A 68 5.04 14.04 -1.86
C THR A 68 5.98 13.63 -0.73
N PHE A 69 6.79 12.59 -0.94
CA PHE A 69 7.64 12.12 0.14
C PHE A 69 8.86 13.01 0.39
N TYR A 70 9.39 13.72 -0.60
CA TYR A 70 10.46 14.69 -0.37
C TYR A 70 9.97 15.82 0.53
N TYR A 71 8.80 16.40 0.22
CA TYR A 71 8.20 17.44 1.05
C TYR A 71 7.78 16.92 2.42
N TYR A 72 7.32 15.67 2.51
CA TYR A 72 7.00 15.05 3.78
C TYR A 72 8.24 14.89 4.66
N LEU A 73 9.31 14.28 4.15
CA LEU A 73 10.55 14.08 4.91
C LEU A 73 11.18 15.42 5.32
N GLU A 74 11.22 16.38 4.41
CA GLU A 74 11.69 17.74 4.70
C GLU A 74 10.89 18.39 5.83
N TYR A 75 9.56 18.30 5.79
CA TYR A 75 8.70 18.81 6.86
C TYR A 75 9.01 18.15 8.21
N MET A 76 9.16 16.82 8.21
CA MET A 76 9.45 16.07 9.43
C MET A 76 10.83 16.44 10.02
N GLU A 77 11.85 16.63 9.19
CA GLU A 77 13.18 17.08 9.61
C GLU A 77 13.14 18.52 10.17
N GLN A 78 12.35 19.41 9.58
CA GLN A 78 12.17 20.78 10.05
C GLN A 78 11.45 20.85 11.40
N ILE A 79 10.40 20.05 11.61
CA ILE A 79 9.70 20.00 12.91
C ILE A 79 10.61 19.44 14.01
N ASN A 80 11.48 18.49 13.67
CA ASN A 80 12.43 17.95 14.63
C ASN A 80 13.55 18.92 15.01
N SER A 81 14.17 19.55 14.02
CA SER A 81 15.23 20.55 14.25
C SER A 81 14.76 21.77 15.03
N SER A 82 13.45 22.07 15.02
CA SER A 82 12.85 23.20 15.74
C SER A 82 12.38 22.88 17.17
N ASN A 83 12.64 21.69 17.71
CA ASN A 83 12.12 21.20 19.01
C ASN A 83 10.59 21.24 19.13
N LEU A 84 9.87 21.36 18.00
CA LEU A 84 8.41 21.34 17.93
C LEU A 84 7.83 19.91 17.86
N CYS A 85 8.67 18.88 17.99
CA CYS A 85 8.28 17.46 17.96
C CYS A 85 7.11 17.10 18.89
N GLN A 86 6.98 17.76 20.05
CA GLN A 86 5.88 17.49 20.99
C GLN A 86 4.50 17.94 20.46
N ASN A 87 4.47 18.77 19.40
CA ASN A 87 3.27 19.31 18.77
C ASN A 87 3.18 18.95 17.28
N LEU A 88 3.71 17.79 16.87
CA LEU A 88 3.66 17.35 15.47
C LEU A 88 2.21 17.08 15.06
N ASN A 89 1.55 18.11 14.53
CA ASN A 89 0.20 18.00 14.03
C ASN A 89 0.26 17.31 12.67
N HIS A 90 -0.06 16.02 12.66
CA HIS A 90 -0.08 15.20 11.46
C HIS A 90 -0.97 15.79 10.34
N MET A 91 -2.01 16.55 10.68
CA MET A 91 -2.81 17.27 9.67
C MET A 91 -2.04 18.40 9.00
N ASP A 92 -1.17 19.11 9.72
CA ASP A 92 -0.37 20.19 9.12
C ASP A 92 0.68 19.62 8.15
N ALA A 93 1.27 18.46 8.46
CA ALA A 93 2.15 17.73 7.55
C ALA A 93 1.42 17.34 6.26
N VAL A 94 0.23 16.74 6.37
CA VAL A 94 -0.59 16.35 5.22
C VAL A 94 -1.01 17.57 4.40
N LEU A 95 -1.46 18.64 5.05
CA LEU A 95 -1.85 19.89 4.38
C LEU A 95 -0.68 20.56 3.66
N PHE A 96 0.51 20.56 4.26
CA PHE A 96 1.73 21.07 3.64
C PHE A 96 2.06 20.30 2.36
N VAL A 97 2.06 18.97 2.44
CA VAL A 97 2.30 18.09 1.30
C VAL A 97 1.26 18.30 0.20
N TYR A 98 -0.04 18.36 0.54
CA TYR A 98 -1.10 18.57 -0.45
C TYR A 98 -1.05 19.94 -1.11
N ARG A 99 -0.69 21.00 -0.38
CA ARG A 99 -0.44 22.31 -0.98
C ARG A 99 0.66 22.24 -2.03
N LYS A 100 1.78 21.58 -1.71
CA LYS A 100 2.95 21.45 -2.58
C LYS A 100 2.83 20.41 -3.70
N THR A 101 1.71 19.70 -3.77
CA THR A 101 1.49 18.64 -4.77
C THR A 101 0.17 18.83 -5.48
N ILE A 102 -0.94 18.63 -4.78
CA ILE A 102 -2.30 18.69 -5.33
C ILE A 102 -2.68 20.11 -5.74
N PHE A 103 -2.34 21.14 -4.95
CA PHE A 103 -2.70 22.52 -5.29
C PHE A 103 -1.77 23.12 -6.33
N ASP A 104 -0.46 22.85 -6.25
CA ASP A 104 0.49 23.24 -7.29
C ASP A 104 0.14 22.61 -8.66
N LEU A 105 -0.43 21.40 -8.68
CA LEU A 105 -0.97 20.79 -9.91
C LEU A 105 -2.15 21.58 -10.50
N TYR A 106 -2.94 22.25 -9.66
CA TYR A 106 -4.16 22.98 -10.06
C TYR A 106 -3.90 24.46 -10.38
N ASP A 107 -3.03 25.12 -9.60
CA ASP A 107 -2.80 26.57 -9.65
C ASP A 107 -1.75 27.02 -10.68
N GLY A 108 -1.02 26.08 -11.31
CA GLY A 108 -0.32 26.31 -12.56
C GLY A 108 1.17 25.98 -12.56
N GLU A 109 1.50 24.84 -13.16
CA GLU A 109 2.51 24.89 -14.22
C GLU A 109 1.76 25.38 -15.48
N PRO A 110 2.22 26.44 -16.18
CA PRO A 110 1.67 26.74 -17.49
C PRO A 110 1.81 25.46 -18.30
N GLU A 111 0.73 25.02 -18.95
CA GLU A 111 0.74 23.82 -19.82
C GLU A 111 1.95 23.86 -20.79
N ASP A 112 2.44 25.07 -21.09
CA ASP A 112 3.60 25.39 -21.93
C ASP A 112 4.98 24.90 -21.45
N SER A 113 5.17 24.52 -20.18
CA SER A 113 6.45 23.95 -19.71
C SER A 113 6.68 22.51 -20.19
N TYR A 114 5.61 21.80 -20.54
CA TYR A 114 5.66 20.42 -21.04
C TYR A 114 5.23 20.34 -22.52
N ASN A 115 4.53 21.35 -23.04
CA ASN A 115 3.83 21.22 -24.32
C ASN A 115 4.70 21.11 -25.58
N THR A 116 5.94 21.56 -25.62
CA THR A 116 6.67 21.57 -26.91
C THR A 116 7.45 20.29 -27.18
N MET A 117 8.01 19.65 -26.15
CA MET A 117 8.78 18.40 -26.31
C MET A 117 8.00 17.16 -25.85
N THR A 118 7.07 17.31 -24.89
CA THR A 118 6.27 16.20 -24.37
C THR A 118 5.06 15.91 -25.26
N ASN A 119 4.43 16.88 -25.95
CA ASN A 119 3.29 16.59 -26.84
C ASN A 119 3.66 15.75 -28.09
N ILE A 120 4.92 15.80 -28.55
CA ILE A 120 5.41 14.94 -29.63
C ILE A 120 5.62 13.49 -29.15
N ILE A 121 5.81 13.27 -27.84
CA ILE A 121 6.04 11.95 -27.22
C ILE A 121 4.74 11.36 -26.63
N VAL A 122 3.87 12.20 -26.07
CA VAL A 122 2.57 11.84 -25.44
C VAL A 122 1.53 11.37 -26.46
N SER A 123 1.71 11.67 -27.74
CA SER A 123 0.86 11.16 -28.81
C SER A 123 0.89 9.62 -28.94
N ASN A 124 1.78 8.93 -28.20
CA ASN A 124 1.95 7.47 -28.22
C ASN A 124 1.71 6.77 -26.88
N GLU A 125 1.29 7.46 -25.81
CA GLU A 125 0.97 6.81 -24.54
C GLU A 125 -0.53 6.55 -24.40
N GLU A 126 -0.90 5.27 -24.33
CA GLU A 126 -2.29 4.83 -24.10
C GLU A 126 -2.86 5.48 -22.83
N SER A 127 -3.82 6.39 -22.97
CA SER A 127 -4.56 6.96 -21.83
C SER A 127 -5.20 5.84 -20.99
N ILE A 128 -5.18 5.96 -19.66
CA ILE A 128 -5.85 5.02 -18.75
C ILE A 128 -7.35 4.95 -19.09
N LEU A 129 -7.83 3.80 -19.57
CA LEU A 129 -9.22 3.58 -20.01
C LEU A 129 -10.21 3.27 -18.87
N MET A 130 -9.77 3.38 -17.61
CA MET A 130 -10.55 3.06 -16.42
C MET A 130 -11.50 4.22 -16.07
N ASP A 131 -12.78 3.90 -15.89
CA ASP A 131 -13.76 4.90 -15.42
C ASP A 131 -13.46 5.34 -13.98
N ASP A 132 -14.01 6.47 -13.57
CA ASP A 132 -13.71 7.06 -12.26
C ASP A 132 -14.25 6.23 -11.08
N VAL A 133 -15.34 5.48 -11.27
CA VAL A 133 -15.94 4.64 -10.22
C VAL A 133 -15.07 3.41 -9.99
N GLU A 134 -14.70 2.73 -11.07
CA GLU A 134 -13.78 1.60 -11.09
C GLU A 134 -12.41 2.01 -10.52
N CYS A 135 -11.91 3.18 -10.90
CA CYS A 135 -10.64 3.71 -10.39
C CYS A 135 -10.65 3.97 -8.89
N ARG A 136 -11.71 4.60 -8.36
CA ARG A 136 -11.87 4.80 -6.91
C ARG A 136 -11.98 3.47 -6.16
N ALA A 137 -12.73 2.51 -6.69
CA ALA A 137 -12.86 1.19 -6.07
C ALA A 137 -11.51 0.45 -6.04
N PHE A 138 -10.77 0.52 -7.14
CA PHE A 138 -9.43 -0.05 -7.27
C PHE A 138 -8.45 0.54 -6.25
N PHE A 139 -8.31 1.87 -6.17
CA PHE A 139 -7.42 2.51 -5.21
C PHE A 139 -7.87 2.31 -3.77
N THR A 140 -9.18 2.27 -3.51
CA THR A 140 -9.71 1.92 -2.18
C THR A 140 -9.26 0.53 -1.74
N ASN A 141 -9.32 -0.46 -2.64
CA ASN A 141 -8.87 -1.81 -2.34
C ASN A 141 -7.36 -1.89 -2.11
N ILE A 142 -6.57 -1.18 -2.92
CA ILE A 142 -5.12 -1.04 -2.70
C ILE A 142 -4.84 -0.43 -1.33
N SER A 143 -5.50 0.67 -0.98
CA SER A 143 -5.29 1.38 0.29
C SER A 143 -5.54 0.47 1.50
N LYS A 144 -6.67 -0.24 1.49
CA LYS A 144 -7.02 -1.18 2.56
C LYS A 144 -6.01 -2.31 2.66
N PHE A 145 -5.61 -2.89 1.52
CA PHE A 145 -4.63 -3.96 1.50
C PHE A 145 -3.26 -3.50 2.01
N VAL A 146 -2.73 -2.37 1.51
CA VAL A 146 -1.44 -1.82 1.93
C VAL A 146 -1.41 -1.57 3.44
N ASN A 147 -2.48 -0.98 3.99
CA ASN A 147 -2.57 -0.73 5.43
C ASN A 147 -2.64 -2.03 6.24
N THR A 148 -3.33 -3.05 5.73
CA THR A 148 -3.40 -4.37 6.37
C THR A 148 -2.06 -5.11 6.27
N LEU A 149 -1.37 -5.03 5.13
CA LEU A 149 -0.08 -5.67 4.89
C LEU A 149 1.00 -5.17 5.86
N PHE A 150 1.05 -3.86 6.11
CA PHE A 150 2.05 -3.26 6.99
C PHE A 150 1.73 -3.37 8.48
N TYR A 151 0.53 -3.85 8.82
CA TYR A 151 0.08 -4.14 10.17
C TYR A 151 0.48 -3.02 11.16
N TRP A 152 0.01 -1.80 10.87
CA TRP A 152 0.43 -0.58 11.57
C TRP A 152 0.13 -0.61 13.08
N GLU A 153 -0.95 -1.27 13.49
CA GLU A 153 -1.32 -1.46 14.90
C GLU A 153 -0.34 -2.36 15.66
N ASN A 154 0.49 -3.12 14.96
CA ASN A 154 1.48 -3.98 15.60
C ASN A 154 2.77 -3.22 15.91
N GLU A 155 2.84 -2.69 17.13
CA GLU A 155 4.01 -1.97 17.65
C GLU A 155 5.29 -2.80 17.71
N SER A 156 5.21 -4.14 17.69
CA SER A 156 6.42 -4.98 17.71
C SER A 156 7.12 -5.06 16.35
N LEU A 157 6.44 -4.66 15.27
CA LEU A 157 7.06 -4.68 13.94
C LEU A 157 8.03 -3.51 13.80
N THR A 158 9.26 -3.81 13.40
CA THR A 158 10.28 -2.81 13.13
C THR A 158 10.12 -2.21 11.73
N PHE A 159 10.81 -1.10 11.48
CA PHE A 159 10.89 -0.53 10.14
C PHE A 159 11.50 -1.50 9.13
N SER A 160 12.61 -2.16 9.49
CA SER A 160 13.28 -3.11 8.61
C SER A 160 12.35 -4.25 8.19
N GLU A 161 11.52 -4.74 9.12
CA GLU A 161 10.53 -5.78 8.83
C GLU A 161 9.43 -5.26 7.89
N ARG A 162 8.92 -4.04 8.08
CA ARG A 162 7.94 -3.44 7.16
C ARG A 162 8.53 -3.19 5.76
N LYS A 163 9.80 -2.79 5.69
CA LYS A 163 10.53 -2.65 4.43
C LYS A 163 10.66 -4.00 3.71
N GLU A 164 11.01 -5.06 4.43
CA GLU A 164 11.06 -6.42 3.88
C GLU A 164 9.67 -6.90 3.41
N LEU A 165 8.62 -6.61 4.18
CA LEU A 165 7.23 -6.90 3.80
C LEU A 165 6.87 -6.21 2.47
N CYS A 166 7.26 -4.93 2.33
CA CYS A 166 7.05 -4.15 1.12
C CYS A 166 7.74 -4.81 -0.08
N ALA A 167 9.04 -5.04 0.03
CA ALA A 167 9.87 -5.57 -1.05
C ALA A 167 9.43 -6.97 -1.49
N THR A 168 8.97 -7.80 -0.55
CA THR A 168 8.68 -9.22 -0.80
C THR A 168 7.24 -9.47 -1.23
N PHE A 169 6.27 -8.79 -0.61
CA PHE A 169 4.86 -9.19 -0.71
C PHE A 169 3.99 -8.16 -1.45
N LEU A 170 4.34 -6.88 -1.44
CA LEU A 170 3.43 -5.85 -1.95
C LEU A 170 3.08 -6.05 -3.42
N LEU A 171 4.09 -6.18 -4.31
CA LEU A 171 3.85 -6.37 -5.74
C LEU A 171 3.10 -7.68 -6.04
N PRO A 172 3.56 -8.86 -5.56
CA PRO A 172 2.86 -10.12 -5.85
C PRO A 172 1.38 -10.13 -5.47
N PHE A 173 1.03 -9.51 -4.33
CA PHE A 173 -0.36 -9.41 -3.90
C PHE A 173 -1.16 -8.40 -4.72
N LEU A 174 -0.63 -7.20 -4.99
CA LEU A 174 -1.36 -6.20 -5.78
C LEU A 174 -1.65 -6.70 -7.20
N GLN A 175 -0.78 -7.54 -7.77
CA GLN A 175 -1.04 -8.22 -9.05
C GLN A 175 -2.21 -9.22 -9.00
N GLN A 176 -2.72 -9.58 -7.81
CA GLN A 176 -3.90 -10.45 -7.62
C GLN A 176 -5.18 -9.64 -7.38
N VAL A 177 -5.43 -8.62 -8.20
CA VAL A 177 -6.54 -7.65 -8.03
C VAL A 177 -7.89 -8.32 -7.69
N ASN A 178 -8.25 -9.41 -8.39
CA ASN A 178 -9.54 -10.09 -8.23
C ASN A 178 -9.80 -10.68 -6.83
N ILE A 179 -8.75 -11.01 -6.09
CA ILE A 179 -8.85 -11.65 -4.76
C ILE A 179 -8.26 -10.76 -3.66
N LEU A 180 -7.86 -9.53 -4.00
CA LEU A 180 -7.19 -8.61 -3.09
C LEU A 180 -8.10 -8.24 -1.93
N ASP A 181 -9.37 -7.92 -2.19
CA ASP A 181 -10.35 -7.59 -1.15
C ASP A 181 -10.57 -8.78 -0.20
N LYS A 182 -10.74 -10.00 -0.73
CA LYS A 182 -10.86 -11.22 0.08
C LYS A 182 -9.65 -11.43 0.99
N THR A 183 -8.45 -11.32 0.41
CA THR A 183 -7.18 -11.46 1.13
C THR A 183 -7.05 -10.40 2.22
N THR A 184 -7.46 -9.16 1.93
CA THR A 184 -7.45 -8.05 2.89
C THR A 184 -8.34 -8.34 4.08
N ARG A 185 -9.61 -8.71 3.85
CA ARG A 185 -10.55 -9.05 4.93
C ARG A 185 -10.07 -10.22 5.78
N TYR A 186 -9.46 -11.20 5.13
CA TYR A 186 -8.89 -12.35 5.81
C TYR A 186 -7.74 -11.94 6.76
N LEU A 187 -6.77 -11.18 6.26
CA LEU A 187 -5.65 -10.71 7.08
C LEU A 187 -6.12 -9.79 8.22
N ASP A 188 -7.03 -8.86 7.94
CA ASP A 188 -7.63 -7.96 8.95
C ASP A 188 -8.32 -8.74 10.08
N PHE A 189 -9.08 -9.80 9.74
CA PHE A 189 -9.69 -10.68 10.73
C PHE A 189 -8.64 -11.32 11.65
N ILE A 190 -7.55 -11.85 11.08
CA ILE A 190 -6.50 -12.49 11.87
C ILE A 190 -5.81 -11.49 12.77
N GLN A 191 -5.45 -10.33 12.24
CA GLN A 191 -4.77 -9.28 12.99
C GLN A 191 -5.59 -8.80 14.20
N LYS A 192 -6.92 -8.75 14.06
CA LYS A 192 -7.83 -8.40 15.18
C LYS A 192 -7.98 -9.50 16.22
N LYS A 193 -7.69 -10.75 15.88
CA LYS A 193 -7.88 -11.90 16.77
C LYS A 193 -6.60 -12.32 17.47
N GLU A 194 -5.46 -12.21 16.80
CA GLU A 194 -4.18 -12.68 17.30
C GLU A 194 -3.05 -11.72 16.92
N LYS A 195 -2.22 -11.36 17.91
CA LYS A 195 -1.04 -10.53 17.67
C LYS A 195 0.10 -11.39 17.11
N LEU A 196 0.17 -11.47 15.79
CA LEU A 196 1.19 -12.26 15.10
C LEU A 196 2.59 -11.62 15.17
N LEU A 197 3.58 -12.42 15.56
CA LEU A 197 4.99 -12.10 15.35
C LEU A 197 5.34 -12.14 13.86
N ILE A 198 6.32 -11.33 13.44
CA ILE A 198 6.73 -11.20 12.04
C ILE A 198 7.05 -12.55 11.37
N GLY A 199 7.69 -13.48 12.08
CA GLY A 199 8.06 -14.78 11.54
C GLY A 199 6.84 -15.65 11.18
N LEU A 200 5.75 -15.55 11.95
CA LEU A 200 4.50 -16.24 11.63
C LEU A 200 3.73 -15.48 10.54
N TYR A 201 3.71 -14.16 10.61
CA TYR A 201 3.03 -13.32 9.62
C TYR A 201 3.60 -13.51 8.21
N THR A 202 4.94 -13.53 8.07
CA THR A 202 5.61 -13.78 6.79
C THR A 202 5.37 -15.19 6.25
N LYS A 203 5.35 -16.22 7.10
CA LYS A 203 4.98 -17.59 6.70
C LYS A 203 3.55 -17.66 6.19
N LEU A 204 2.62 -17.00 6.89
CA LEU A 204 1.23 -16.90 6.47
C LEU A 204 1.11 -16.24 5.09
N LEU A 205 1.74 -15.08 4.88
CA LEU A 205 1.72 -14.37 3.60
C LEU A 205 2.29 -15.20 2.44
N LYS A 206 3.40 -15.92 2.67
CA LYS A 206 4.01 -16.83 1.68
C LYS A 206 3.03 -17.92 1.27
N GLU A 207 2.43 -18.61 2.24
CA GLU A 207 1.49 -19.69 1.94
C GLU A 207 0.25 -19.19 1.20
N ILE A 208 -0.28 -18.02 1.56
CA ILE A 208 -1.40 -17.41 0.82
C ILE A 208 -1.00 -17.23 -0.65
N LEU A 209 0.15 -16.63 -0.94
CA LEU A 209 0.62 -16.45 -2.32
C LEU A 209 0.82 -17.77 -3.05
N GLU A 210 1.40 -18.78 -2.40
CA GLU A 210 1.56 -20.11 -2.99
C GLU A 210 0.21 -20.76 -3.31
N SER A 211 -0.77 -20.64 -2.42
CA SER A 211 -2.12 -21.17 -2.64
C SER A 211 -2.81 -20.51 -3.84
N ILE A 212 -2.61 -19.20 -4.01
CA ILE A 212 -3.11 -18.45 -5.17
C ILE A 212 -2.45 -18.94 -6.46
N GLY A 213 -1.12 -19.15 -6.43
CA GLY A 213 -0.35 -19.66 -7.56
C GLY A 213 -0.74 -21.08 -7.97
N LYS A 214 -0.99 -21.97 -7.00
CA LYS A 214 -1.48 -23.34 -7.23
C LYS A 214 -2.84 -23.33 -7.94
N ARG A 215 -3.75 -22.43 -7.54
CA ARG A 215 -5.11 -22.32 -8.11
C ARG A 215 -5.15 -21.80 -9.53
N LYS A 216 -4.29 -20.85 -9.91
CA LYS A 216 -4.22 -20.38 -11.31
C LYS A 216 -3.93 -21.50 -12.32
N LYS A 217 -3.28 -22.59 -11.88
CA LYS A 217 -2.99 -23.77 -12.71
C LYS A 217 -4.19 -24.69 -12.87
N THR A 218 -5.13 -24.66 -11.91
CA THR A 218 -6.33 -25.50 -11.88
C THR A 218 -7.51 -24.64 -12.31
N ARG A 219 -7.86 -24.65 -13.60
CA ARG A 219 -9.00 -23.90 -14.15
C ARG A 219 -10.31 -24.40 -13.51
N SER A 220 -10.78 -23.79 -12.43
CA SER A 220 -12.15 -23.97 -11.96
C SER A 220 -12.64 -22.79 -11.12
N ASN A 221 -13.60 -22.08 -11.71
CA ASN A 221 -14.78 -21.37 -11.24
C ASN A 221 -14.80 -20.56 -9.93
N ASP A 222 -15.59 -19.49 -10.04
CA ASP A 222 -15.95 -18.49 -9.05
C ASP A 222 -16.10 -19.03 -7.63
N PHE A 223 -15.46 -18.32 -6.71
CA PHE A 223 -15.53 -18.61 -5.29
C PHE A 223 -16.62 -17.75 -4.65
N ASP A 224 -17.62 -18.41 -4.07
CA ASP A 224 -18.60 -17.75 -3.20
C ASP A 224 -17.86 -17.22 -1.96
N THR A 225 -17.94 -15.91 -1.77
CA THR A 225 -17.05 -15.12 -0.90
C THR A 225 -17.61 -14.96 0.52
N SER A 226 -18.77 -15.53 0.80
CA SER A 226 -19.54 -15.30 2.02
C SER A 226 -19.20 -16.25 3.19
N ASP A 227 -18.71 -17.47 2.92
CA ASP A 227 -18.76 -18.56 3.91
C ASP A 227 -17.50 -18.71 4.80
N TYR A 228 -16.34 -18.21 4.38
CA TYR A 228 -15.07 -18.51 5.07
C TYR A 228 -14.86 -17.71 6.36
N LEU A 229 -15.28 -16.45 6.43
CA LEU A 229 -15.21 -15.68 7.68
C LEU A 229 -16.16 -16.27 8.73
N GLN A 230 -17.33 -16.72 8.29
CA GLN A 230 -18.28 -17.42 9.15
C GLN A 230 -17.67 -18.75 9.66
N LYS A 231 -16.99 -19.50 8.80
CA LYS A 231 -16.21 -20.68 9.19
C LYS A 231 -15.13 -20.36 10.22
N CYS A 232 -14.33 -19.30 10.03
CA CYS A 232 -13.34 -18.84 11.01
C CYS A 232 -13.95 -18.45 12.36
N PHE A 233 -15.13 -17.85 12.35
CA PHE A 233 -15.84 -17.46 13.57
C PHE A 233 -16.43 -18.66 14.31
N VAL A 234 -16.99 -19.64 13.58
CA VAL A 234 -17.62 -20.84 14.15
C VAL A 234 -16.57 -21.84 14.66
N GLU A 235 -15.47 -22.01 13.94
CA GLU A 235 -14.39 -22.95 14.24
C GLU A 235 -13.12 -22.23 14.75
N PHE A 236 -13.29 -21.17 15.56
CA PHE A 236 -12.16 -20.33 15.98
C PHE A 236 -11.07 -21.10 16.75
N ASP A 237 -11.45 -22.05 17.61
CA ASP A 237 -10.48 -22.84 18.39
C ASP A 237 -9.58 -23.68 17.47
N LEU A 238 -10.17 -24.31 16.44
CA LEU A 238 -9.44 -25.06 15.42
C LEU A 238 -8.57 -24.14 14.56
N PHE A 239 -9.08 -22.95 14.23
CA PHE A 239 -8.31 -21.92 13.53
C PHE A 239 -7.10 -21.47 14.35
N HIS A 240 -7.28 -21.19 15.63
CA HIS A 240 -6.21 -20.76 16.54
C HIS A 240 -5.19 -21.87 16.77
N GLU A 241 -5.62 -23.13 16.93
CA GLU A 241 -4.73 -24.29 17.00
C GLU A 241 -3.87 -24.40 15.73
N LYS A 242 -4.48 -24.29 14.54
CA LYS A 242 -3.74 -24.33 13.27
C LYS A 242 -2.78 -23.16 13.10
N LEU A 243 -3.19 -21.96 13.49
CA LEU A 243 -2.35 -20.76 13.45
C LEU A 243 -1.13 -20.88 14.38
N THR A 244 -1.34 -21.35 15.60
CA THR A 244 -0.28 -21.50 16.62
C THR A 244 0.61 -22.71 16.40
N SER A 245 0.10 -23.78 15.77
CA SER A 245 0.90 -24.95 15.35
C SER A 245 1.99 -24.58 14.33
N GLY A 246 1.86 -23.43 13.66
CA GLY A 246 2.79 -22.95 12.65
C GLY A 246 2.69 -23.67 11.30
N ASN A 247 1.77 -24.63 11.14
CA ASN A 247 1.47 -25.25 9.85
C ASN A 247 0.55 -24.37 9.01
N MET A 248 1.14 -23.38 8.34
CA MET A 248 0.39 -22.43 7.52
C MET A 248 -0.29 -23.08 6.31
N SER A 249 0.28 -24.17 5.76
CA SER A 249 -0.33 -24.86 4.62
C SER A 249 -1.67 -25.49 5.00
N ASP A 250 -1.73 -26.19 6.13
CA ASP A 250 -3.00 -26.73 6.64
C ASP A 250 -4.01 -25.63 6.95
N LEU A 251 -3.56 -24.50 7.49
CA LEU A 251 -4.41 -23.34 7.78
C LEU A 251 -5.00 -22.76 6.48
N VAL A 252 -4.16 -22.42 5.50
CA VAL A 252 -4.59 -21.78 4.24
C VAL A 252 -5.47 -22.71 3.41
N ASN A 253 -5.19 -24.03 3.41
CA ASN A 253 -6.05 -25.02 2.78
C ASN A 253 -7.40 -25.15 3.50
N TRP A 254 -7.42 -25.17 4.83
CA TRP A 254 -8.67 -25.24 5.61
C TRP A 254 -9.56 -24.00 5.40
N LEU A 255 -8.95 -22.82 5.24
CA LEU A 255 -9.64 -21.56 4.99
C LEU A 255 -10.21 -21.41 3.58
N ASN A 256 -9.63 -22.14 2.64
CA ASN A 256 -10.04 -22.09 1.25
C ASN A 256 -10.25 -23.52 0.71
N PRO A 257 -11.26 -24.24 1.22
CA PRO A 257 -11.53 -25.63 0.83
C PRO A 257 -11.87 -25.77 -0.66
#